data_AF-A0A3Q0SII0-F1
#
_entry.id   AF-A0A3Q0SII0-F1
#
_cell.length_a   1.000
_cell.length_b   1.000
_cell.length_c   1.000
_cell.angle_alpha   90.00
_cell.angle_beta   90.00
_cell.angle_gamma   90.00
#
_symmetry.space_group_name_H-M   'P 1'
#
loop_
_entity.id
_entity.type
_entity.pdbx_description
1 polymer ?
#
loop_
_entity_poly.entity_id
_entity_poly.type
_entity_poly.pdbx_seq_one_letter_code
_entity_poly.pdbx_strand_id
1 'polypeptide(L)'
;MDSMPGQLRDAGREASSSPSLKQDAQSFSGPGSLKPNQVSETSLYGVPIVSLVIDGKERLCLAQISNTLLKNYSYNEIHNRRVALGITCVQCTPVQLELLRRAGAMPISSRRCGMITKREAERLCKSFLGAHSPPKLPENFAFDVCHECAWGCRGSFIPARYNSSRAKCIKCSFCNMYFSPNKFIFHSHRTPESKYLQPDAANFNSWRRHLKLTEKKTNDDVCHAWEDVKAMFNGGSRKRTLPMSSSGIVSNLMWPSVLFR
;
A
#
# COMPACT_ATOMS: atom_id res chain seq x y z
N MET A 1 -0.22 86.03 49.18
CA MET A 1 1.12 85.81 48.62
C MET A 1 1.18 84.36 48.17
N ASP A 2 0.52 84.17 47.04
CA ASP A 2 0.45 82.95 46.24
C ASP A 2 1.75 82.74 45.46
N SER A 3 2.09 81.48 45.16
CA SER A 3 2.37 81.02 43.78
C SER A 3 3.08 79.67 43.66
N MET A 4 2.45 78.79 42.85
CA MET A 4 3.01 77.96 41.76
C MET A 4 3.60 76.56 42.10
N PRO A 5 3.62 75.58 41.16
CA PRO A 5 3.73 75.76 39.69
C PRO A 5 2.93 74.82 38.77
N GLY A 6 2.97 75.12 37.46
CA GLY A 6 2.72 74.15 36.39
C GLY A 6 2.48 74.80 35.02
N GLN A 7 3.48 74.80 34.13
CA GLN A 7 3.33 75.24 32.74
C GLN A 7 4.22 74.40 31.79
N LEU A 8 3.69 74.12 30.58
CA LEU A 8 4.31 74.04 29.22
C LEU A 8 3.72 72.84 28.41
N ARG A 9 2.79 73.07 27.46
CA ARG A 9 2.90 73.31 25.97
C ARG A 9 2.59 72.03 25.15
N ASP A 10 1.46 71.91 24.42
CA ASP A 10 1.11 72.35 23.02
C ASP A 10 1.90 71.56 21.92
N ALA A 11 1.42 71.05 20.77
CA ALA A 11 0.21 71.21 19.94
C ALA A 11 0.14 70.09 18.85
N GLY A 12 -1.02 69.96 18.17
CA GLY A 12 -1.15 69.43 16.78
C GLY A 12 -2.12 68.24 16.62
N ARG A 13 -3.44 68.43 16.46
CA ARG A 13 -4.26 68.70 15.24
C ARG A 13 -4.51 67.52 14.28
N GLU A 14 -5.79 67.10 14.28
CA GLU A 14 -6.70 66.66 13.18
C GLU A 14 -6.37 65.35 12.40
N ALA A 15 -7.30 64.51 11.93
CA ALA A 15 -8.74 64.59 11.72
C ALA A 15 -9.38 63.17 11.72
N SER A 16 -10.66 63.12 12.14
CA SER A 16 -11.82 62.34 11.66
C SER A 16 -11.57 61.21 10.63
N SER A 17 -12.18 60.03 10.72
CA SER A 17 -13.62 59.81 10.45
C SER A 17 -14.02 58.33 10.71
N SER A 18 -15.15 58.10 11.38
CA SER A 18 -16.00 56.88 11.26
C SER A 18 -16.85 56.98 9.95
N PRO A 19 -17.66 56.00 9.45
CA PRO A 19 -18.30 54.86 10.14
C PRO A 19 -18.57 53.54 9.34
N SER A 20 -19.09 52.53 10.06
CA SER A 20 -20.16 51.55 9.74
C SER A 20 -20.23 50.62 8.49
N LEU A 21 -20.44 49.33 8.84
CA LEU A 21 -21.43 48.35 8.34
C LEU A 21 -21.19 47.52 7.05
N LYS A 22 -21.09 46.20 7.31
CA LYS A 22 -21.62 45.00 6.58
C LYS A 22 -21.17 44.76 5.14
N GLN A 23 -20.55 43.59 4.92
CA GLN A 23 -21.08 42.57 4.01
C GLN A 23 -20.33 41.25 4.12
N ASP A 24 -21.11 40.16 4.13
CA ASP A 24 -20.73 38.78 3.91
C ASP A 24 -19.69 38.59 2.81
N ALA A 25 -18.64 37.82 3.11
CA ALA A 25 -17.85 37.14 2.10
C ALA A 25 -17.50 35.74 2.60
N GLN A 26 -18.23 34.77 2.04
CA GLN A 26 -17.86 33.36 2.00
C GLN A 26 -16.35 33.21 1.75
N SER A 27 -15.62 32.75 2.76
CA SER A 27 -14.22 32.39 2.58
C SER A 27 -14.14 31.01 1.94
N PHE A 28 -13.84 31.06 0.64
CA PHE A 28 -13.41 29.95 -0.21
C PHE A 28 -12.57 28.92 0.55
N SER A 29 -13.05 27.68 0.55
CA SER A 29 -12.28 26.48 0.88
C SER A 29 -11.15 26.31 -0.15
N GLY A 30 -9.96 26.82 0.15
CA GLY A 30 -8.71 26.41 -0.50
C GLY A 30 -8.36 24.96 -0.14
N PRO A 31 -7.54 24.26 -0.94
CA PRO A 31 -7.10 22.90 -0.61
C PRO A 31 -6.26 22.99 0.66
N GLY A 32 -6.85 22.56 1.78
CA GLY A 32 -6.30 22.75 3.11
C GLY A 32 -4.92 22.15 3.25
N SER A 33 -3.97 22.95 3.73
CA SER A 33 -2.70 22.45 4.26
C SER A 33 -3.02 21.43 5.37
N LEU A 34 -2.74 20.15 5.10
CA LEU A 34 -3.05 19.07 6.01
C LEU A 34 -2.23 19.24 7.29
N LYS A 35 -2.91 19.45 8.42
CA LYS A 35 -2.22 19.63 9.72
C LYS A 35 -1.61 18.29 10.14
N PRO A 36 -0.34 18.27 10.60
CA PRO A 36 0.28 17.03 11.07
C PRO A 36 -0.48 16.46 12.26
N ASN A 37 -0.59 15.13 12.31
CA ASN A 37 -1.33 14.39 13.33
C ASN A 37 -2.85 14.72 13.41
N GLN A 38 -3.42 15.34 12.38
CA GLN A 38 -4.86 15.47 12.27
C GLN A 38 -5.49 14.08 12.11
N VAL A 39 -6.43 13.76 12.99
CA VAL A 39 -7.24 12.54 12.92
C VAL A 39 -8.42 12.80 11.99
N SER A 40 -8.63 11.89 11.05
CA SER A 40 -9.77 11.86 10.13
C SER A 40 -10.31 10.43 10.02
N GLU A 41 -11.44 10.27 9.35
CA GLU A 41 -11.90 8.96 8.90
C GLU A 41 -11.91 8.92 7.37
N THR A 42 -11.44 7.80 6.83
CA THR A 42 -11.41 7.54 5.39
C THR A 42 -12.27 6.30 5.10
N SER A 43 -13.21 6.41 4.17
CA SER A 43 -13.98 5.26 3.69
C SER A 43 -13.11 4.35 2.82
N LEU A 44 -13.00 3.07 3.22
CA LEU A 44 -12.29 2.02 2.51
C LEU A 44 -13.24 0.83 2.31
N TYR A 45 -13.65 0.57 1.06
CA TYR A 45 -14.69 -0.41 0.72
C TYR A 45 -16.00 -0.26 1.51
N GLY A 46 -16.40 0.99 1.78
CA GLY A 46 -17.61 1.29 2.54
C GLY A 46 -17.46 1.17 4.06
N VAL A 47 -16.27 0.79 4.56
CA VAL A 47 -15.97 0.77 5.99
C VAL A 47 -15.18 2.04 6.37
N PRO A 48 -15.62 2.81 7.38
CA PRO A 48 -14.84 3.94 7.89
C PRO A 48 -13.60 3.44 8.63
N ILE A 49 -12.43 3.87 8.18
CA ILE A 49 -11.14 3.54 8.79
C ILE A 49 -10.48 4.83 9.27
N VAL A 50 -9.98 4.83 10.50
CA VAL A 50 -9.32 6.01 11.07
C VAL A 50 -8.00 6.25 10.35
N SER A 51 -7.78 7.51 10.01
CA SER A 51 -6.60 8.03 9.34
C SER A 51 -5.92 9.13 10.13
N LEU A 52 -4.61 9.25 9.95
CA LEU A 52 -3.75 10.28 10.50
C LEU A 52 -2.90 10.88 9.39
N VAL A 53 -2.69 12.19 9.44
CA VAL A 53 -1.72 12.87 8.57
C VAL A 53 -0.32 12.70 9.16
N ILE A 54 0.55 11.97 8.47
CA ILE A 54 1.96 11.75 8.82
C ILE A 54 2.81 12.17 7.61
N ASP A 55 3.77 13.07 7.82
CA ASP A 55 4.63 13.63 6.76
C ASP A 55 3.83 14.22 5.58
N GLY A 56 2.74 14.93 5.89
CA GLY A 56 1.86 15.53 4.89
C GLY A 56 1.02 14.53 4.08
N LYS A 57 1.05 13.24 4.44
CA LYS A 57 0.28 12.18 3.78
C LYS A 57 -0.73 11.58 4.74
N GLU A 58 -1.95 11.41 4.25
CA GLU A 58 -2.98 10.66 4.98
C GLU A 58 -2.65 9.16 4.98
N ARG A 59 -2.62 8.57 6.17
CA ARG A 59 -2.34 7.15 6.38
C ARG A 59 -3.39 6.54 7.29
N LEU A 60 -3.82 5.33 6.95
CA LEU A 60 -4.85 4.54 7.62
C LEU A 60 -4.22 3.54 8.58
N CYS A 61 -4.95 3.21 9.65
CA CYS A 61 -4.57 2.20 10.63
C CYS A 61 -4.61 0.78 10.05
N LEU A 62 -3.43 0.15 9.88
CA LEU A 62 -3.35 -1.22 9.34
C LEU A 62 -4.02 -2.25 10.24
N ALA A 63 -3.91 -2.09 11.57
CA ALA A 63 -4.51 -3.00 12.52
C ALA A 63 -6.05 -2.93 12.46
N GLN A 64 -6.63 -1.74 12.29
CA GLN A 64 -8.06 -1.59 12.08
C GLN A 64 -8.51 -2.25 10.77
N ILE A 65 -7.76 -2.07 9.68
CA ILE A 65 -8.02 -2.76 8.39
C ILE A 65 -7.98 -4.28 8.58
N SER A 66 -6.98 -4.78 9.31
CA SER A 66 -6.83 -6.20 9.63
C SER A 66 -8.05 -6.76 10.37
N ASN A 67 -8.57 -6.01 11.34
CA ASN A 67 -9.66 -6.45 12.21
C ASN A 67 -11.06 -6.24 11.61
N THR A 68 -11.16 -5.49 10.51
CA THR A 68 -12.44 -5.18 9.86
C THR A 68 -12.55 -5.91 8.52
N LEU A 69 -11.86 -5.41 7.50
CA LEU A 69 -11.93 -5.88 6.11
C LEU A 69 -11.23 -7.23 5.91
N LEU A 70 -10.19 -7.52 6.70
CA LEU A 70 -9.36 -8.72 6.55
C LEU A 70 -9.45 -9.67 7.75
N LYS A 71 -10.51 -9.57 8.57
CA LYS A 71 -10.67 -10.32 9.84
C LYS A 71 -10.61 -11.85 9.71
N ASN A 72 -10.86 -12.36 8.51
CA ASN A 72 -10.85 -13.80 8.22
C ASN A 72 -9.45 -14.33 7.84
N TYR A 73 -8.44 -13.47 7.78
CA TYR A 73 -7.06 -13.81 7.45
C TYR A 73 -6.17 -13.67 8.68
N SER A 74 -5.21 -14.57 8.83
CA SER A 74 -4.25 -14.50 9.92
C SER A 74 -3.30 -13.31 9.76
N TYR A 75 -2.77 -12.83 10.88
CA TYR A 75 -1.74 -11.79 10.88
C TYR A 75 -0.56 -12.12 9.95
N ASN A 76 -0.11 -13.39 9.95
CA ASN A 76 0.99 -13.85 9.11
C ASN A 76 0.66 -13.78 7.62
N GLU A 77 -0.57 -14.11 7.23
CA GLU A 77 -1.00 -13.99 5.82
C GLU A 77 -1.03 -12.53 5.38
N ILE A 78 -1.60 -11.64 6.21
CA ILE A 78 -1.66 -10.21 5.94
C ILE A 78 -0.25 -9.60 5.87
N HIS A 79 0.62 -9.99 6.80
CA HIS A 79 2.02 -9.57 6.82
C HIS A 79 2.76 -10.01 5.55
N ASN A 80 2.69 -11.29 5.19
CA ASN A 80 3.34 -11.83 4.01
C ASN A 80 2.83 -11.15 2.73
N ARG A 81 1.51 -10.97 2.61
CA ARG A 81 0.89 -10.31 1.47
C ARG A 81 1.32 -8.85 1.33
N ARG A 82 1.36 -8.12 2.44
CA ARG A 82 1.87 -6.74 2.48
C ARG A 82 3.32 -6.65 1.99
N VAL A 83 4.20 -7.52 2.49
CA VAL A 83 5.61 -7.58 2.07
C VAL A 83 5.71 -7.90 0.57
N ALA A 84 4.93 -8.88 0.11
CA ALA A 84 4.83 -9.28 -1.29
C ALA A 84 4.40 -8.15 -2.24
N LEU A 85 3.54 -7.23 -1.77
CA LEU A 85 3.07 -6.07 -2.54
C LEU A 85 4.01 -4.86 -2.46
N GLY A 86 5.10 -4.96 -1.70
CA GLY A 86 6.05 -3.87 -1.47
C GLY A 86 5.48 -2.71 -0.65
N ILE A 87 4.50 -2.98 0.23
CA ILE A 87 3.84 -1.96 1.05
C ILE A 87 4.66 -1.71 2.32
N THR A 88 5.14 -0.48 2.50
CA THR A 88 5.94 -0.08 3.67
C THR A 88 5.05 0.56 4.73
N CYS A 89 5.05 -0.01 5.94
CA CYS A 89 4.32 0.58 7.07
C CYS A 89 5.18 1.60 7.79
N VAL A 90 4.62 2.79 8.02
CA VAL A 90 5.17 3.75 8.97
C VAL A 90 4.68 3.36 10.37
N GLN A 91 5.59 3.22 11.32
CA GLN A 91 5.21 2.94 12.70
C GLN A 91 4.74 4.23 13.38
N CYS A 92 3.62 4.16 14.09
CA CYS A 92 3.15 5.29 14.90
C CYS A 92 4.16 5.66 15.98
N THR A 93 4.35 6.95 16.20
CA THR A 93 4.94 7.46 17.45
C THR A 93 3.99 7.17 18.63
N PRO A 94 4.46 7.20 19.88
CA PRO A 94 3.59 7.02 21.04
C PRO A 94 2.40 8.00 21.08
N VAL A 95 2.62 9.26 20.65
CA VAL A 95 1.57 10.28 20.56
C VAL A 95 0.53 9.90 19.52
N GLN A 96 0.95 9.46 18.33
CA GLN A 96 0.04 9.02 17.26
C GLN A 96 -0.76 7.78 17.67
N LEU A 97 -0.12 6.83 18.37
CA LEU A 97 -0.80 5.65 18.88
C LEU A 97 -1.89 6.01 19.90
N GLU A 98 -1.62 6.99 20.77
CA GLU A 98 -2.60 7.48 21.73
C GLU A 98 -3.79 8.17 21.04
N LEU A 99 -3.55 8.94 19.99
CA LEU A 99 -4.63 9.50 19.15
C LEU A 99 -5.51 8.42 18.53
N LEU A 100 -4.90 7.34 18.01
CA LEU A 100 -5.66 6.20 17.45
C LEU A 100 -6.50 5.48 18.50
N ARG A 101 -6.01 5.34 19.73
CA ARG A 101 -6.78 4.75 20.84
C ARG A 101 -7.98 5.61 21.21
N ARG A 102 -7.78 6.94 21.32
CA ARG A 102 -8.86 7.89 21.59
C ARG A 102 -9.92 7.91 20.49
N ALA A 103 -9.50 7.71 19.24
CA ALA A 103 -10.38 7.57 18.09
C ALA A 103 -11.05 6.18 17.96
N GLY A 104 -10.78 5.25 18.88
CA GLY A 104 -11.37 3.90 18.85
C GLY A 104 -10.79 2.95 17.79
N ALA A 105 -9.74 3.36 17.06
CA ALA A 105 -9.12 2.55 16.02
C ALA A 105 -8.26 1.41 16.58
N MET A 106 -7.78 1.55 17.82
CA MET A 106 -6.85 0.62 18.47
C MET A 106 -7.21 0.42 19.95
N PRO A 107 -7.11 -0.81 20.49
CA PRO A 107 -7.35 -1.05 21.90
C PRO A 107 -6.20 -0.51 22.76
N ILE A 108 -6.51 -0.12 24.00
CA ILE A 108 -5.57 0.48 24.97
C ILE A 108 -4.34 -0.43 25.21
N SER A 109 -4.55 -1.75 25.20
CA SER A 109 -3.50 -2.76 25.37
C SER A 109 -2.47 -2.79 24.24
N SER A 110 -2.77 -2.24 23.06
CA SER A 110 -1.88 -2.30 21.91
C SER A 110 -0.67 -1.41 22.08
N ARG A 111 0.53 -1.95 21.85
CA ARG A 111 1.79 -1.19 22.02
C ARG A 111 2.37 -0.65 20.72
N ARG A 112 1.89 -1.11 19.57
CA ARG A 112 2.40 -0.73 18.25
C ARG A 112 1.26 -0.68 17.24
N CYS A 113 1.38 0.22 16.27
CA CYS A 113 0.48 0.28 15.13
C CYS A 113 1.27 0.69 13.88
N GLY A 114 1.04 -0.03 12.78
CA GLY A 114 1.55 0.33 11.46
C GLY A 114 0.51 1.14 10.69
N MET A 115 0.97 2.14 9.95
CA MET A 115 0.14 3.03 9.13
C MET A 115 0.53 2.90 7.67
N ILE A 116 -0.47 2.81 6.80
CA ILE A 116 -0.30 2.69 5.34
C ILE A 116 -1.19 3.69 4.62
N THR A 117 -0.82 4.14 3.43
CA THR A 117 -1.64 5.08 2.65
C THR A 117 -2.92 4.42 2.14
N LYS A 118 -3.92 5.23 1.75
CA LYS A 118 -5.19 4.72 1.20
C LYS A 118 -4.96 3.78 0.02
N ARG A 119 -4.10 4.18 -0.92
CA ARG A 119 -3.74 3.38 -2.11
C ARG A 119 -3.11 2.03 -1.74
N GLU A 120 -2.25 2.01 -0.73
CA GLU A 120 -1.65 0.76 -0.23
C GLU A 120 -2.71 -0.14 0.42
N ALA A 121 -3.62 0.44 1.19
CA ALA A 121 -4.71 -0.28 1.84
C ALA A 121 -5.67 -0.92 0.82
N GLU A 122 -6.03 -0.18 -0.24
CA GLU A 122 -6.84 -0.68 -1.35
C GLU A 122 -6.15 -1.87 -2.04
N ARG A 123 -4.86 -1.73 -2.38
CA ARG A 123 -4.09 -2.82 -3.00
C ARG A 123 -4.02 -4.06 -2.10
N LEU A 124 -3.78 -3.87 -0.80
CA LEU A 124 -3.73 -4.97 0.17
C LEU A 124 -5.07 -5.69 0.24
N CYS A 125 -6.17 -4.95 0.42
CA CYS A 125 -7.50 -5.53 0.53
C CYS A 125 -7.94 -6.21 -0.77
N LYS A 126 -7.71 -5.58 -1.92
CA LYS A 126 -8.00 -6.17 -3.24
C LYS A 126 -7.28 -7.50 -3.45
N SER A 127 -6.06 -7.66 -2.94
CA SER A 127 -5.31 -8.91 -3.05
C SER A 127 -5.89 -10.09 -2.23
N PHE A 128 -6.74 -9.79 -1.25
CA PHE A 128 -7.44 -10.78 -0.44
C PHE A 128 -8.90 -10.98 -0.86
N LEU A 129 -9.57 -9.89 -1.27
CA LEU A 129 -11.00 -9.87 -1.59
C LEU A 129 -11.28 -10.14 -3.07
N GLY A 130 -10.30 -9.93 -3.94
CA GLY A 130 -10.41 -10.25 -5.35
C GLY A 130 -10.37 -11.75 -5.59
N ALA A 131 -11.32 -12.25 -6.39
CA ALA A 131 -11.07 -13.47 -7.13
C ALA A 131 -9.84 -13.21 -8.00
N HIS A 132 -8.82 -14.05 -7.86
CA HIS A 132 -7.66 -14.06 -8.75
C HIS A 132 -8.13 -14.60 -10.12
N SER A 133 -9.01 -13.87 -10.81
CA SER A 133 -9.16 -14.05 -12.23
C SER A 133 -7.89 -13.46 -12.82
N PRO A 134 -7.01 -14.28 -13.43
CA PRO A 134 -5.91 -13.72 -14.18
C PRO A 134 -6.47 -12.67 -15.14
N PRO A 135 -5.79 -11.53 -15.33
CA PRO A 135 -6.23 -10.55 -16.31
C PRO A 135 -6.54 -11.30 -17.62
N LYS A 136 -7.70 -11.02 -18.23
CA LYS A 136 -8.12 -11.62 -19.51
C LYS A 136 -7.22 -11.09 -20.63
N LEU A 137 -5.95 -11.47 -20.58
CA LEU A 137 -5.01 -11.29 -21.66
C LEU A 137 -5.45 -12.25 -22.79
N PRO A 138 -5.27 -11.87 -24.05
CA PRO A 138 -5.51 -12.77 -25.18
C PRO A 138 -4.78 -14.11 -24.96
N GLU A 139 -5.36 -15.23 -25.37
CA GLU A 139 -4.78 -16.57 -25.13
C GLU A 139 -3.36 -16.73 -25.71
N ASN A 140 -3.03 -15.93 -26.73
CA ASN A 140 -1.73 -15.90 -27.40
C ASN A 140 -0.79 -14.79 -26.91
N PHE A 141 -1.17 -14.06 -25.86
CA PHE A 141 -0.35 -12.96 -25.33
C PHE A 141 0.86 -13.50 -24.55
N ALA A 142 2.01 -12.86 -24.73
CA ALA A 142 3.20 -13.15 -23.94
C ALA A 142 3.92 -11.85 -23.57
N PHE A 143 4.51 -11.83 -22.38
CA PHE A 143 5.37 -10.73 -21.94
C PHE A 143 6.80 -11.02 -22.35
N ASP A 144 7.44 -10.10 -23.06
CA ASP A 144 8.87 -10.19 -23.34
C ASP A 144 9.66 -9.78 -22.09
N VAL A 145 10.30 -10.76 -21.48
CA VAL A 145 10.99 -10.63 -20.20
C VAL A 145 12.48 -10.85 -20.34
N CYS A 146 13.25 -10.19 -19.49
CA CYS A 146 14.69 -10.35 -19.41
C CYS A 146 15.16 -10.33 -17.95
N HIS A 147 16.30 -10.96 -17.70
CA HIS A 147 17.06 -10.76 -16.46
C HIS A 147 18.52 -10.51 -16.78
N GLU A 148 19.20 -9.88 -15.83
CA GLU A 148 20.60 -9.49 -15.93
C GLU A 148 21.52 -10.37 -15.08
N CYS A 149 20.97 -11.28 -14.26
CA CYS A 149 21.76 -12.22 -13.44
C CYS A 149 22.71 -13.09 -14.28
N ALA A 150 23.94 -13.31 -13.77
CA ALA A 150 25.02 -14.01 -14.46
C ALA A 150 25.33 -13.35 -15.82
N TRP A 151 25.11 -14.04 -16.93
CA TRP A 151 25.29 -13.48 -18.28
C TRP A 151 24.00 -12.88 -18.87
N GLY A 152 22.93 -12.86 -18.07
CA GLY A 152 21.61 -12.44 -18.50
C GLY A 152 20.91 -13.47 -19.41
N CYS A 153 19.62 -13.24 -19.61
CA CYS A 153 18.80 -14.03 -20.52
C CYS A 153 17.56 -13.24 -20.94
N ARG A 154 17.01 -13.60 -22.11
CA ARG A 154 15.74 -13.08 -22.64
C ARG A 154 14.79 -14.24 -22.89
N GLY A 155 13.51 -14.01 -22.67
CA GLY A 155 12.48 -15.01 -22.87
C GLY A 155 11.11 -14.40 -22.98
N SER A 156 10.16 -15.25 -23.35
CA SER A 156 8.76 -14.89 -23.50
C SER A 156 7.95 -15.59 -22.41
N PHE A 157 7.34 -14.81 -21.51
CA PHE A 157 6.50 -15.29 -20.43
C PHE A 157 5.06 -15.44 -20.93
N ILE A 158 4.53 -16.66 -20.90
CA ILE A 158 3.19 -17.01 -21.39
C ILE A 158 2.23 -17.15 -20.19
N PRO A 159 1.35 -16.16 -19.94
CA PRO A 159 0.47 -16.16 -18.76
C PRO A 159 -0.49 -17.35 -18.73
N ALA A 160 -0.99 -17.78 -19.90
CA ALA A 160 -1.86 -18.96 -20.03
C ALA A 160 -1.22 -20.25 -19.47
N ARG A 161 0.12 -20.34 -19.44
CA ARG A 161 0.83 -21.49 -18.87
C ARG A 161 1.18 -21.31 -17.38
N TYR A 162 1.00 -20.14 -16.79
CA TYR A 162 1.36 -19.85 -15.40
C TYR A 162 0.25 -20.26 -14.43
N ASN A 163 -0.05 -21.56 -14.38
CA ASN A 163 -1.09 -22.15 -13.53
C ASN A 163 -0.58 -22.60 -12.14
N SER A 164 0.72 -22.55 -11.91
CA SER A 164 1.35 -22.86 -10.62
C SER A 164 2.68 -22.13 -10.49
N SER A 165 3.18 -21.96 -9.26
CA SER A 165 4.48 -21.32 -9.00
C SER A 165 5.67 -22.03 -9.65
N ARG A 166 5.51 -23.32 -10.00
CA ARG A 166 6.53 -24.14 -10.68
C ARG A 166 6.25 -24.34 -12.17
N ALA A 167 5.19 -23.74 -12.72
CA ALA A 167 4.83 -23.93 -14.11
C ALA A 167 5.95 -23.42 -15.03
N LYS A 168 6.26 -24.18 -16.09
CA LYS A 168 7.27 -23.82 -17.09
C LYS A 168 6.68 -22.83 -18.10
N CYS A 169 6.46 -21.60 -17.64
CA CYS A 169 5.74 -20.56 -18.38
C CYS A 169 6.64 -19.58 -19.13
N ILE A 170 7.96 -19.67 -19.00
CA ILE A 170 8.90 -18.79 -19.72
C ILE A 170 9.64 -19.59 -20.78
N LYS A 171 9.51 -19.21 -22.05
CA LYS A 171 10.29 -19.78 -23.16
C LYS A 171 11.55 -18.95 -23.35
N CYS A 172 12.73 -19.56 -23.22
CA CYS A 172 14.01 -18.88 -23.48
C CYS A 172 14.15 -18.56 -24.98
N SER A 173 14.56 -17.34 -25.31
CA SER A 173 14.76 -16.91 -26.70
C SER A 173 15.98 -17.55 -27.37
N PHE A 174 16.94 -18.05 -26.58
CA PHE A 174 18.19 -18.64 -27.10
C PHE A 174 18.10 -20.15 -27.31
N CYS A 175 17.64 -20.90 -26.30
CA CYS A 175 17.58 -22.36 -26.37
C CYS A 175 16.18 -22.93 -26.58
N ASN A 176 15.14 -22.09 -26.67
CA ASN A 176 13.74 -22.50 -26.82
C ASN A 176 13.17 -23.39 -25.69
N MET A 177 13.95 -23.66 -24.65
CA MET A 177 13.52 -24.45 -23.50
C MET A 177 12.59 -23.64 -22.60
N TYR A 178 11.67 -24.36 -21.94
CA TYR A 178 10.71 -23.76 -21.02
C TYR A 178 11.17 -23.87 -19.56
N PHE A 179 11.10 -22.75 -18.84
CA PHE A 179 11.51 -22.63 -17.45
C PHE A 179 10.39 -22.04 -16.59
N SER A 180 10.37 -22.44 -15.32
CA SER A 180 9.62 -21.71 -14.30
C SER A 180 10.32 -20.40 -13.96
N PRO A 181 9.61 -19.37 -13.47
CA PRO A 181 10.22 -18.06 -13.20
C PRO A 181 11.47 -18.12 -12.31
N ASN A 182 11.44 -18.96 -11.27
CA ASN A 182 12.60 -19.18 -10.39
C ASN A 182 13.77 -19.91 -11.05
N LYS A 183 13.51 -20.82 -11.99
CA LYS A 183 14.60 -21.49 -12.72
C LYS A 183 15.18 -20.58 -13.80
N PHE A 184 14.34 -19.73 -14.40
CA PHE A 184 14.75 -18.86 -15.50
C PHE A 184 15.83 -17.86 -15.08
N ILE A 185 15.75 -17.27 -13.89
CA ILE A 185 16.76 -16.30 -13.40
C ILE A 185 18.16 -16.90 -13.17
N PHE A 186 18.28 -18.23 -13.13
CA PHE A 186 19.55 -18.96 -13.03
C PHE A 186 19.97 -19.58 -14.37
N HIS A 187 19.22 -19.31 -15.44
CA HIS A 187 19.48 -19.82 -16.77
C HIS A 187 19.98 -18.68 -17.66
N SER A 188 21.27 -18.68 -17.98
CA SER A 188 21.91 -17.59 -18.73
C SER A 188 22.60 -18.07 -20.00
N HIS A 189 22.73 -17.18 -20.98
CA HIS A 189 23.50 -17.39 -22.21
C HIS A 189 24.54 -16.30 -22.38
N ARG A 190 25.75 -16.66 -22.82
CA ARG A 190 26.82 -15.69 -23.09
C ARG A 190 26.65 -15.13 -24.50
N THR A 191 26.34 -13.84 -24.60
CA THR A 191 26.31 -13.10 -25.88
C THR A 191 27.53 -12.15 -25.98
N PRO A 192 27.88 -11.66 -27.18
CA PRO A 192 29.00 -10.73 -27.34
C PRO A 192 28.87 -9.45 -26.50
N GLU A 193 27.65 -9.00 -26.24
CA GLU A 193 27.32 -7.80 -25.47
C GLU A 193 27.10 -8.08 -23.96
N SER A 194 27.16 -9.36 -23.56
CA SER A 194 26.83 -9.76 -22.19
C SER A 194 27.94 -9.41 -21.21
N LYS A 195 27.58 -8.70 -20.14
CA LYS A 195 28.45 -8.43 -18.99
C LYS A 195 28.06 -9.36 -17.84
N TYR A 196 29.04 -10.05 -17.25
CA TYR A 196 28.78 -10.87 -16.08
C TYR A 196 28.36 -9.99 -14.89
N LEU A 197 27.20 -10.28 -14.32
CA LEU A 197 26.68 -9.64 -13.13
C LEU A 197 26.40 -10.69 -12.06
N GLN A 198 27.03 -10.49 -10.91
CA GLN A 198 26.82 -11.38 -9.77
C GLN A 198 25.35 -11.26 -9.29
N PRO A 199 24.61 -12.38 -9.19
CA PRO A 199 23.24 -12.34 -8.69
C PRO A 199 23.22 -11.86 -7.22
N ASP A 200 22.49 -10.78 -6.92
CA ASP A 200 22.44 -10.20 -5.55
C ASP A 200 21.70 -11.07 -4.51
N ALA A 201 21.01 -12.14 -4.96
CA ALA A 201 20.05 -12.85 -4.13
C ALA A 201 20.38 -14.33 -3.97
N ALA A 202 20.78 -14.70 -2.75
CA ALA A 202 20.87 -16.08 -2.27
C ALA A 202 19.49 -16.74 -1.99
N ASN A 203 18.37 -16.16 -2.47
CA ASN A 203 17.02 -16.66 -2.18
C ASN A 203 16.27 -17.05 -3.46
N PHE A 204 15.92 -18.34 -3.54
CA PHE A 204 15.13 -18.99 -4.59
C PHE A 204 13.75 -18.39 -4.87
N ASN A 205 13.28 -17.35 -4.17
CA ASN A 205 12.02 -16.65 -4.44
C ASN A 205 12.20 -15.20 -4.94
N SER A 206 13.44 -14.79 -5.26
CA SER A 206 13.75 -13.42 -5.67
C SER A 206 13.49 -13.10 -7.15
N TRP A 207 12.96 -14.05 -7.94
CA TRP A 207 12.79 -13.88 -9.38
C TRP A 207 12.05 -12.61 -9.80
N ARG A 208 11.10 -12.16 -8.97
CA ARG A 208 10.30 -10.95 -9.21
C ARG A 208 11.13 -9.66 -9.27
N ARG A 209 12.25 -9.61 -8.53
CA ARG A 209 13.18 -8.46 -8.54
C ARG A 209 14.11 -8.49 -9.76
N HIS A 210 14.39 -9.68 -10.27
CA HIS A 210 15.36 -9.88 -11.35
C HIS A 210 14.73 -9.96 -12.74
N LEU A 211 13.45 -10.31 -12.83
CA LEU A 211 12.73 -10.47 -14.10
C LEU A 211 11.99 -9.17 -14.47
N LYS A 212 12.48 -8.50 -15.51
CA LYS A 212 12.00 -7.19 -16.01
C LYS A 212 11.38 -7.37 -17.40
N LEU A 213 10.55 -6.41 -17.84
CA LEU A 213 10.09 -6.36 -19.24
C LEU A 213 11.21 -5.81 -20.12
N THR A 214 11.36 -6.36 -21.34
CA THR A 214 12.45 -6.01 -22.27
C THR A 214 12.25 -4.63 -22.89
N GLU A 215 11.00 -4.19 -23.10
CA GLU A 215 10.69 -2.90 -23.73
C GLU A 215 10.24 -1.83 -22.72
N LYS A 216 10.91 -0.67 -22.75
CA LYS A 216 10.57 0.52 -21.96
C LYS A 216 9.39 1.34 -22.52
N LYS A 217 8.91 1.03 -23.73
CA LYS A 217 7.75 1.68 -24.36
C LYS A 217 6.49 0.83 -24.12
N THR A 218 6.31 0.38 -22.90
CA THR A 218 5.20 -0.47 -22.51
C THR A 218 4.02 0.43 -22.12
N ASN A 219 2.90 0.24 -22.82
CA ASN A 219 1.61 0.81 -22.46
C ASN A 219 1.36 0.57 -20.97
N ASP A 220 0.91 1.59 -20.21
CA ASP A 220 0.78 1.49 -18.74
C ASP A 220 -0.02 0.24 -18.32
N ASP A 221 -1.00 -0.15 -19.13
CA ASP A 221 -1.80 -1.37 -18.97
C ASP A 221 -0.97 -2.67 -18.97
N VAL A 222 0.06 -2.76 -19.81
CA VAL A 222 0.96 -3.94 -19.89
C VAL A 222 1.87 -4.00 -18.68
N CYS A 223 2.38 -2.84 -18.23
CA CYS A 223 3.14 -2.75 -16.98
C CYS A 223 2.29 -3.19 -15.79
N HIS A 224 1.04 -2.74 -15.72
CA HIS A 224 0.10 -3.15 -14.69
C HIS A 224 -0.21 -4.65 -14.73
N ALA A 225 -0.49 -5.19 -15.92
CA ALA A 225 -0.73 -6.62 -16.10
C ALA A 225 0.48 -7.48 -15.69
N TRP A 226 1.70 -7.00 -15.95
CA TRP A 226 2.92 -7.69 -15.55
C TRP A 226 3.09 -7.73 -14.02
N GLU A 227 2.80 -6.63 -13.33
CA GLU A 227 2.82 -6.58 -11.86
C GLU A 227 1.75 -7.51 -11.24
N ASP A 228 0.55 -7.57 -11.83
CA ASP A 228 -0.50 -8.49 -11.40
C ASP A 228 -0.09 -9.96 -11.56
N VAL A 229 0.57 -10.30 -12.68
CA VAL A 229 1.10 -11.65 -12.93
C VAL A 229 2.15 -12.05 -11.90
N LYS A 230 3.09 -11.15 -11.53
CA LYS A 230 4.06 -11.43 -10.46
C LYS A 230 3.37 -11.72 -9.13
N ALA A 231 2.23 -11.09 -8.85
CA ALA A 231 1.47 -11.28 -7.62
C ALA A 231 0.65 -12.58 -7.57
N MET A 232 0.50 -13.32 -8.70
CA MET A 232 -0.39 -14.48 -8.81
C MET A 232 -0.17 -15.55 -7.72
N PHE A 233 1.08 -15.96 -7.49
CA PHE A 233 1.40 -17.05 -6.55
C PHE A 233 2.18 -16.61 -5.31
N ASN A 234 1.97 -15.38 -4.82
CA ASN A 234 2.74 -14.81 -3.71
C ASN A 234 2.39 -15.32 -2.28
N GLY A 235 1.80 -16.52 -2.17
CA GLY A 235 1.52 -17.20 -0.90
C GLY A 235 0.17 -16.83 -0.27
N GLY A 236 -0.70 -17.83 -0.07
CA GLY A 236 -1.91 -17.72 0.75
C GLY A 236 -3.22 -18.18 0.09
N SER A 237 -3.27 -18.43 -1.22
CA SER A 237 -4.49 -18.97 -1.85
C SER A 237 -4.55 -20.49 -1.71
N ARG A 238 -4.51 -21.01 -0.48
CA ARG A 238 -5.14 -22.30 -0.22
C ARG A 238 -6.63 -21.97 -0.17
N LYS A 239 -7.36 -22.22 -1.26
CA LYS A 239 -8.82 -22.27 -1.19
C LYS A 239 -9.16 -23.27 -0.10
N ARG A 240 -9.55 -22.79 1.08
CA ARG A 240 -10.24 -23.62 2.06
C ARG A 240 -11.65 -23.75 1.49
N THR A 241 -11.87 -24.82 0.73
CA THR A 241 -13.21 -25.26 0.36
C THR A 241 -14.03 -25.31 1.63
N LEU A 242 -14.94 -24.33 1.79
CA LEU A 242 -15.93 -24.38 2.84
C LEU A 242 -16.84 -25.57 2.54
N PRO A 243 -17.02 -26.53 3.47
CA PRO A 243 -18.12 -27.46 3.33
C PRO A 243 -19.42 -26.65 3.49
N MET A 244 -20.27 -26.73 2.47
CA MET A 244 -21.69 -26.38 2.61
C MET A 244 -22.26 -27.24 3.74
N SER A 245 -22.76 -26.61 4.79
CA SER A 245 -23.71 -27.23 5.70
C SER A 245 -24.74 -26.21 6.14
N SER A 246 -25.98 -26.60 5.90
CA SER A 246 -27.25 -25.95 6.11
C SER A 246 -27.58 -25.70 7.58
N SER A 247 -28.30 -24.58 7.80
CA SER A 247 -29.32 -24.35 8.85
C SER A 247 -28.90 -24.18 10.31
N GLY A 248 -29.34 -23.07 10.92
CA GLY A 248 -29.82 -23.05 12.31
C GLY A 248 -29.21 -22.03 13.29
N ILE A 249 -29.91 -20.90 13.48
CA ILE A 249 -30.26 -20.24 14.76
C ILE A 249 -29.13 -19.68 15.68
N VAL A 250 -29.24 -18.36 15.86
CA VAL A 250 -28.80 -17.40 16.91
C VAL A 250 -28.24 -17.95 18.25
N SER A 251 -27.12 -17.39 18.72
CA SER A 251 -27.03 -16.53 19.93
C SER A 251 -25.59 -16.31 20.44
N ASN A 252 -25.37 -15.08 20.95
CA ASN A 252 -24.41 -14.62 21.96
C ASN A 252 -22.90 -14.51 21.69
N LEU A 253 -22.50 -13.24 21.72
CA LEU A 253 -21.22 -12.67 22.12
C LEU A 253 -20.58 -13.40 23.32
N MET A 254 -19.34 -13.85 23.14
CA MET A 254 -18.33 -13.86 24.21
C MET A 254 -16.93 -13.98 23.57
N TRP A 255 -16.08 -12.98 23.81
CA TRP A 255 -14.66 -13.02 23.48
C TRP A 255 -13.93 -14.01 24.39
N PRO A 256 -13.14 -14.97 23.87
CA PRO A 256 -12.14 -15.63 24.66
C PRO A 256 -10.85 -14.81 24.64
N SER A 257 -10.52 -14.25 25.80
CA SER A 257 -9.17 -13.83 26.17
C SER A 257 -8.22 -15.01 26.02
N VAL A 258 -7.19 -14.88 25.18
CA VAL A 258 -6.07 -15.84 25.17
C VAL A 258 -4.76 -15.08 25.37
N LEU A 259 -4.13 -15.43 26.49
CA LEU A 259 -2.84 -14.98 26.98
C LEU A 259 -1.74 -15.19 25.93
N PHE A 260 -0.93 -14.16 25.71
CA PHE A 260 0.40 -14.27 25.12
C PHE A 260 1.44 -14.21 26.23
N ARG A 261 2.20 -15.29 26.38
CA ARG A 261 3.59 -15.24 26.85
C ARG A 261 4.49 -14.95 25.67
#